data_AF-A0A917A0U2-F1
#
_entry.id   AF-A0A917A0U2-F1
#
_cell.length_a   1.000
_cell.length_b   1.000
_cell.length_c   1.000
_cell.angle_alpha   90.00
_cell.angle_beta   90.00
_cell.angle_gamma   90.00
#
_symmetry.space_group_name_H-M   'P 1'
#
loop_
_entity.id
_entity.type
_entity.pdbx_description
1 polymer ?
#
loop_
_entity_poly.entity_id
_entity_poly.type
_entity_poly.pdbx_seq_one_letter_code
_entity_poly.pdbx_strand_id
1 'polypeptide(L)'
;MQAVEVLKVSSQVQYGPFTTGSAINFVSSEIPTEFNAELRANYGSYGTSNSMVRFGETMHNFGYMLEYLKNTSNGFKNLDGPGGTGLDRDDIVTKFIYTTDNDAKFKQYIELKLQYAEEDRFQWVDGCRILDGVMGLTSSGVPGTDSN
;
A
#
# COMPACT_ATOMS: atom_id res chain seq x y z
N MET A 1 4.02 4.87 -4.67
CA MET A 1 4.97 3.80 -5.05
C MET A 1 5.72 4.24 -6.30
N GLN A 2 7.03 4.02 -6.36
CA GLN A 2 7.90 4.45 -7.46
C GLN A 2 8.02 3.37 -8.54
N ALA A 3 8.34 2.14 -8.14
CA ALA A 3 8.64 1.06 -9.08
C ALA A 3 8.33 -0.33 -8.49
N VAL A 4 8.18 -1.31 -9.39
CA VAL A 4 8.13 -2.74 -9.07
C VAL A 4 9.20 -3.43 -9.89
N GLU A 5 10.06 -4.18 -9.21
CA GLU A 5 11.15 -4.93 -9.83
C GLU A 5 10.90 -6.43 -9.65
N VAL A 6 11.16 -7.20 -10.72
CA VAL A 6 11.01 -8.66 -10.69
C VAL A 6 12.38 -9.28 -10.91
N LEU A 7 12.91 -9.92 -9.87
CA LEU A 7 14.20 -10.61 -9.90
C LEU A 7 13.96 -12.09 -10.15
N LYS A 8 14.37 -12.57 -11.32
CA LYS A 8 14.21 -13.96 -11.74
C LYS A 8 15.49 -14.74 -11.49
N VAL A 9 15.36 -15.96 -10.94
CA VAL A 9 16.44 -16.94 -10.70
C VAL A 9 17.48 -16.46 -9.66
N SER A 10 18.01 -17.42 -8.89
CA SER A 10 19.08 -17.24 -7.87
C SER A 10 18.87 -16.09 -6.86
N SER A 11 17.61 -15.69 -6.60
CA SER A 11 17.25 -14.67 -5.61
C SER A 11 17.60 -15.04 -4.17
N GLN A 12 18.00 -16.30 -3.91
CA GLN A 12 18.40 -16.78 -2.58
C GLN A 12 19.61 -16.05 -1.99
N VAL A 13 20.52 -15.55 -2.82
CA VAL A 13 21.73 -14.84 -2.35
C VAL A 13 21.37 -13.48 -1.73
N GLN A 14 20.36 -12.79 -2.28
CA GLN A 14 19.97 -11.46 -1.83
C GLN A 14 18.77 -11.47 -0.87
N TYR A 15 17.87 -12.45 -0.98
CA TYR A 15 16.60 -12.50 -0.24
C TYR A 15 16.46 -13.70 0.70
N GLY A 16 17.46 -14.58 0.76
CA GLY A 16 17.53 -15.65 1.74
C GLY A 16 16.95 -17.01 1.28
N PRO A 17 17.05 -18.03 2.16
CA PRO A 17 16.95 -19.45 1.78
C PRO A 17 15.56 -19.91 1.34
N PHE A 18 14.50 -19.14 1.60
CA PHE A 18 13.11 -19.48 1.25
C PHE A 18 12.66 -18.98 -0.13
N THR A 19 13.55 -18.39 -0.91
CA THR A 19 13.24 -17.82 -2.24
C THR A 19 13.68 -18.78 -3.36
N THR A 20 12.99 -19.91 -3.54
CA THR A 20 13.37 -20.96 -4.53
C THR A 20 13.10 -20.59 -5.99
N GLY A 21 12.33 -19.53 -6.25
CA GLY A 21 12.00 -19.06 -7.60
C GLY A 21 12.52 -17.66 -7.91
N SER A 22 11.65 -16.67 -7.69
CA SER A 22 11.87 -15.26 -8.02
C SER A 22 11.44 -14.37 -6.84
N ALA A 23 11.92 -13.13 -6.80
CA ALA A 23 11.53 -12.13 -5.82
C ALA A 23 10.86 -10.94 -6.51
N ILE A 24 9.87 -10.35 -5.85
CA ILE A 24 9.26 -9.07 -6.24
C ILE A 24 9.69 -8.03 -5.22
N ASN A 25 10.30 -6.96 -5.72
CA ASN A 25 10.71 -5.82 -4.90
C ASN A 25 9.80 -4.62 -5.19
N PHE A 26 9.22 -4.07 -4.13
CA PHE A 26 8.38 -2.88 -4.20
C PHE A 26 9.17 -1.66 -3.75
N VAL A 27 9.43 -0.73 -4.66
CA VAL A 27 10.19 0.49 -4.38
C VAL A 27 9.22 1.59 -3.99
N SER A 28 9.21 1.93 -2.69
CA SER A 28 8.47 3.08 -2.16
C SER A 28 8.99 4.40 -2.75
N SER A 29 8.12 5.40 -2.85
CA SER A 29 8.40 6.71 -3.44
C SER A 29 9.64 7.38 -2.86
N GLU A 30 10.40 8.08 -3.71
CA GLU A 30 11.63 8.79 -3.34
C GLU A 30 11.32 10.14 -2.67
N ILE A 31 12.27 10.63 -1.87
CA ILE A 31 12.22 11.99 -1.35
C ILE A 31 12.69 12.92 -2.48
N PRO A 32 11.86 13.88 -2.93
CA PRO A 32 12.21 14.74 -4.05
C PRO A 32 13.31 15.73 -3.67
N THR A 33 14.17 16.08 -4.63
CA THR A 33 15.32 16.98 -4.42
C THR A 33 14.91 18.44 -4.22
N GLU A 34 13.77 18.83 -4.77
CA GLU A 34 13.13 20.13 -4.62
C GLU A 34 11.69 19.91 -4.14
N PHE A 35 11.02 20.97 -3.69
CA PHE A 35 9.62 20.88 -3.30
C PHE A 35 8.76 20.33 -4.45
N ASN A 36 8.10 19.20 -4.19
CA ASN A 36 7.19 18.58 -5.14
C ASN A 36 5.90 18.18 -4.42
N ALA A 37 4.77 18.46 -5.05
CA ALA A 37 3.46 17.98 -4.64
C ALA A 37 2.73 17.38 -5.85
N GLU A 38 2.18 16.18 -5.68
CA GLU A 38 1.47 15.45 -6.71
C GLU A 38 0.10 14.99 -6.17
N LEU A 39 -0.93 15.22 -6.97
CA LEU A 39 -2.27 14.67 -6.76
C LEU A 39 -2.64 13.85 -8.00
N ARG A 40 -3.01 12.59 -7.81
CA ARG A 40 -3.62 11.74 -8.83
C ARG A 40 -4.98 11.29 -8.34
N ALA A 41 -5.98 11.34 -9.20
CA ALA A 41 -7.32 10.83 -8.91
C ALA A 41 -7.89 10.19 -10.17
N ASN A 42 -8.46 8.99 -10.03
CA ASN A 42 -9.11 8.24 -11.10
C ASN A 42 -10.43 7.68 -10.58
N TYR A 43 -11.44 7.64 -11.44
CA TYR A 43 -12.74 7.04 -11.16
C TYR A 43 -13.20 6.20 -12.35
N GLY A 44 -13.86 5.07 -12.12
CA GLY A 44 -14.26 4.17 -13.19
C GLY A 44 -15.34 3.15 -12.80
N SER A 45 -15.41 2.07 -13.60
CA SER A 45 -16.41 1.01 -13.45
C SER A 45 -16.45 0.42 -12.05
N TYR A 46 -17.61 -0.12 -11.68
CA TYR A 46 -17.85 -0.73 -10.36
C TYR A 46 -17.64 0.24 -9.20
N GLY A 47 -17.86 1.54 -9.42
CA GLY A 47 -17.63 2.59 -8.41
C GLY A 47 -16.17 2.71 -7.99
N THR A 48 -15.24 2.19 -8.79
CA THR A 48 -13.82 2.14 -8.43
C THR A 48 -13.24 3.54 -8.41
N SER A 49 -12.62 3.93 -7.30
CA SER A 49 -11.86 5.16 -7.18
C SER A 49 -10.44 4.90 -6.70
N ASN A 50 -9.49 5.65 -7.24
CA ASN A 50 -8.09 5.63 -6.84
C ASN A 50 -7.64 7.06 -6.66
N SER A 51 -7.16 7.42 -5.47
CA SER A 51 -6.54 8.72 -5.23
C SER A 51 -5.18 8.55 -4.57
N MET A 52 -4.26 9.42 -4.93
CA MET A 52 -2.92 9.46 -4.38
C MET A 52 -2.52 10.91 -4.19
N VAL A 53 -2.06 11.25 -2.99
CA VAL A 53 -1.45 12.53 -2.66
C VAL A 53 -0.02 12.23 -2.24
N ARG A 54 0.93 12.94 -2.83
CA ARG A 54 2.32 12.91 -2.37
C ARG A 54 2.86 14.32 -2.28
N PHE A 55 3.63 14.60 -1.24
CA PHE A 55 4.45 15.79 -1.20
C PHE A 55 5.75 15.54 -0.43
N GLY A 56 6.79 16.30 -0.76
CA GLY A 56 8.08 16.20 -0.12
C GLY A 56 9.05 17.22 -0.66
N GLU A 57 10.21 17.29 -0.03
CA GLU A 57 11.30 18.19 -0.38
C GLU A 57 12.61 17.74 0.26
N THR A 58 13.74 18.12 -0.33
CA THR A 58 15.06 18.07 0.30
C THR A 58 15.58 19.49 0.51
N MET A 59 15.69 19.89 1.78
CA MET A 59 16.25 21.17 2.21
C MET A 59 17.67 20.97 2.72
N HIS A 60 18.67 21.37 1.94
CA HIS A 60 20.09 21.16 2.26
C HIS A 60 20.39 19.69 2.59
N ASN A 61 20.60 19.40 3.87
CA ASN A 61 20.99 18.12 4.43
C ASN A 61 19.80 17.26 4.85
N PHE A 62 18.60 17.83 4.89
CA PHE A 62 17.41 17.15 5.41
C PHE A 62 16.36 17.00 4.32
N GLY A 63 15.82 15.81 4.14
CA GLY A 63 14.73 15.55 3.21
C GLY A 63 13.56 14.83 3.87
N TYR A 64 12.35 15.09 3.37
CA TYR A 64 11.12 14.47 3.86
C TYR A 64 10.15 14.17 2.72
N MET A 65 9.32 13.14 2.90
CA MET A 65 8.25 12.81 1.97
C MET A 65 7.08 12.17 2.71
N LEU A 66 5.86 12.58 2.36
CA LEU A 66 4.61 11.96 2.74
C LEU A 66 3.85 11.53 1.50
N GLU A 67 3.41 10.27 1.45
CA GLU A 67 2.52 9.74 0.44
C GLU A 67 1.31 9.08 1.12
N TYR A 68 0.11 9.41 0.62
CA TYR A 68 -1.14 8.79 1.01
C TYR A 68 -1.86 8.27 -0.22
N LEU A 69 -2.35 7.04 -0.15
CA LEU A 69 -3.10 6.37 -1.21
C LEU A 69 -4.42 5.84 -0.65
N LYS A 70 -5.51 6.15 -1.35
CA LYS A 70 -6.85 5.60 -1.10
C LYS A 70 -7.35 4.89 -2.34
N ASN A 71 -7.73 3.63 -2.20
CA ASN A 71 -8.37 2.86 -3.27
C ASN A 71 -9.68 2.26 -2.76
N THR A 72 -10.78 2.52 -3.48
CA THR A 72 -12.08 1.94 -3.20
C THR A 72 -12.66 1.28 -4.44
N SER A 73 -13.46 0.22 -4.29
CA SER A 73 -14.22 -0.41 -5.37
C SER A 73 -15.40 -1.20 -4.82
N ASN A 74 -16.51 -1.31 -5.56
CA ASN A 74 -17.61 -2.20 -5.20
C ASN A 74 -17.38 -3.66 -5.65
N GLY A 75 -16.33 -3.89 -6.46
CA GLY A 75 -16.06 -5.20 -7.05
C GLY A 75 -16.96 -5.50 -8.25
N PHE A 76 -16.48 -6.39 -9.13
CA PHE A 76 -17.22 -6.76 -10.35
C PHE A 76 -18.11 -8.00 -10.19
N LYS A 77 -17.90 -8.78 -9.13
CA LYS A 77 -18.60 -10.05 -8.93
C LYS A 77 -19.86 -9.82 -8.11
N ASN A 78 -20.97 -10.37 -8.62
CA ASN A 78 -22.19 -10.53 -7.84
C ASN A 78 -22.11 -11.85 -7.08
N LEU A 79 -22.52 -11.85 -5.83
CA LEU A 79 -22.58 -13.04 -4.99
C LEU A 79 -24.05 -13.45 -4.85
N ASP A 80 -24.31 -14.76 -4.85
CA ASP A 80 -25.64 -15.32 -4.57
C ASP A 80 -26.00 -15.22 -3.07
N GLY A 81 -25.01 -14.83 -2.25
CA GLY A 81 -25.14 -14.60 -0.82
C GLY A 81 -24.93 -13.12 -0.44
N PRO A 82 -24.99 -12.82 0.86
CA PRO A 82 -24.83 -11.46 1.36
C PRO A 82 -23.36 -11.01 1.30
N GLY A 83 -23.14 -9.69 1.31
CA GLY A 83 -21.81 -9.09 1.17
C GLY A 83 -21.52 -8.63 -0.27
N GLY A 84 -20.39 -7.96 -0.47
CA GLY A 84 -19.96 -7.44 -1.77
C GLY A 84 -18.52 -7.79 -2.05
N THR A 85 -18.09 -7.82 -3.31
CA THR A 85 -16.71 -8.17 -3.67
C THR A 85 -15.77 -6.96 -3.76
N GLY A 86 -16.20 -5.88 -3.13
CA GLY A 86 -15.49 -4.61 -3.08
C GLY A 86 -14.25 -4.64 -2.20
N LEU A 87 -13.59 -3.49 -2.20
CA LEU A 87 -12.44 -3.20 -1.35
C LEU A 87 -12.46 -1.75 -0.91
N ASP A 88 -11.90 -1.51 0.26
CA ASP A 88 -11.48 -0.21 0.74
C ASP A 88 -10.06 -0.30 1.30
N ARG A 89 -9.12 0.48 0.76
CA ARG A 89 -7.70 0.42 1.11
C ARG A 89 -7.13 1.79 1.34
N ASP A 90 -6.40 1.92 2.45
CA ASP A 90 -5.62 3.08 2.85
C ASP A 90 -4.14 2.68 3.01
N ASP A 91 -3.23 3.48 2.46
CA ASP A 91 -1.78 3.31 2.64
C ASP A 91 -1.14 4.68 2.86
N ILE A 92 -0.37 4.80 3.94
CA ILE A 92 0.40 5.99 4.27
C ILE A 92 1.87 5.63 4.44
N VAL A 93 2.73 6.35 3.72
CA VAL A 93 4.18 6.20 3.78
C VAL A 93 4.80 7.55 4.10
N THR A 94 5.65 7.58 5.11
CA THR A 94 6.46 8.75 5.44
C THR A 94 7.93 8.37 5.45
N LYS A 95 8.78 9.24 4.89
CA LYS A 95 10.23 9.09 4.93
C LYS A 95 10.89 10.39 5.40
N PHE A 96 11.96 10.25 6.14
CA PHE A 96 12.87 11.32 6.52
C PHE A 96 14.30 10.87 6.27
N ILE A 97 15.11 11.74 5.72
CA ILE A 97 16.54 11.49 5.51
C ILE A 97 17.35 12.68 6.02
N TYR A 98 18.49 12.39 6.65
CA TYR A 98 19.51 13.38 6.94
C TYR A 98 20.84 12.92 6.35
N THR A 99 21.52 13.80 5.63
CA THR A 99 22.80 13.54 4.95
C THR A 99 23.81 14.60 5.37
N THR A 100 25.03 14.20 5.75
CA THR A 100 26.12 15.15 6.07
C THR A 100 26.48 16.03 4.87
N ASP A 101 27.08 17.18 5.12
CA ASP A 101 27.57 18.06 4.06
C ASP A 101 28.47 17.37 3.04
N ASN A 102 28.47 17.87 1.81
CA ASN A 102 29.34 17.37 0.74
C ASN A 102 30.83 17.46 1.09
N ASP A 103 31.18 18.40 1.96
CA ASP A 103 32.53 18.76 2.36
C ASP A 103 32.94 18.06 3.67
N ALA A 104 32.01 17.32 4.28
CA ALA A 104 32.24 16.65 5.54
C ALA A 104 33.38 15.62 5.39
N LYS A 105 34.29 15.61 6.36
CA LYS A 105 35.39 14.63 6.43
C LYS A 105 34.88 13.18 6.37
N PHE A 106 33.69 12.93 6.91
CA PHE A 106 33.00 11.64 6.84
C PHE A 106 31.59 11.85 6.29
N LYS A 107 31.31 11.25 5.14
CA LYS A 107 29.97 11.27 4.54
C LYS A 107 29.08 10.22 5.18
N GLN A 108 27.98 10.64 5.77
CA GLN A 108 27.00 9.76 6.41
C GLN A 108 25.59 10.17 6.00
N TYR A 109 24.69 9.20 5.98
CA TYR A 109 23.26 9.46 5.88
C TYR A 109 22.49 8.53 6.81
N ILE A 110 21.35 9.00 7.30
CA ILE A 110 20.40 8.23 8.09
C ILE A 110 19.03 8.43 7.47
N GLU A 111 18.34 7.33 7.15
CA GLU A 111 16.97 7.34 6.66
C GLU A 111 16.06 6.64 7.67
N LEU A 112 14.92 7.28 7.98
CA LEU A 112 13.81 6.71 8.72
C LEU A 112 12.61 6.59 7.78
N LYS A 113 12.07 5.37 7.65
CA LYS A 113 10.83 5.10 6.92
C LYS A 113 9.77 4.56 7.88
N LEU A 114 8.59 5.14 7.83
CA LEU A 114 7.38 4.67 8.51
C LEU A 114 6.31 4.36 7.46
N GLN A 115 5.62 3.25 7.61
CA GLN A 115 4.55 2.86 6.70
C GLN A 115 3.43 2.19 7.50
N TYR A 116 2.19 2.56 7.18
CA TYR A 116 0.98 1.94 7.70
C TYR A 116 0.02 1.72 6.53
N ALA A 117 -0.56 0.54 6.44
CA ALA A 117 -1.53 0.21 5.43
C ALA A 117 -2.62 -0.66 6.03
N GLU A 118 -3.87 -0.38 5.65
CA GLU A 118 -5.03 -1.18 5.97
C GLU A 118 -5.84 -1.44 4.70
N GLU A 119 -6.49 -2.59 4.66
CA GLU A 119 -7.34 -3.00 3.55
C GLU A 119 -8.50 -3.80 4.12
N ASP A 120 -9.71 -3.36 3.82
CA ASP A 120 -10.93 -4.08 4.13
C ASP A 120 -11.60 -4.58 2.86
N ARG A 121 -12.05 -5.83 2.90
CA ARG A 121 -12.68 -6.58 1.80
C ARG A 121 -13.64 -7.58 2.42
N PHE A 122 -14.46 -8.23 1.59
CA PHE A 122 -15.26 -9.35 2.05
C PHE A 122 -14.41 -10.39 2.79
N GLN A 123 -14.79 -10.70 4.03
CA GLN A 123 -14.05 -11.61 4.88
C GLN A 123 -14.83 -12.92 5.03
N TRP A 124 -14.12 -14.06 5.00
CA TRP A 124 -14.74 -15.37 5.19
C TRP A 124 -15.31 -15.57 6.63
N VAL A 125 -14.95 -14.69 7.56
CA VAL A 125 -15.46 -14.65 8.94
C VAL A 125 -16.82 -13.96 9.05
N ASP A 126 -17.31 -13.35 7.97
CA ASP A 126 -18.66 -12.80 7.89
C ASP A 126 -19.69 -13.93 8.05
N GLY A 127 -20.42 -13.87 9.16
CA GLY A 127 -21.40 -14.89 9.52
C GLY A 127 -22.63 -14.73 8.64
N CYS A 128 -23.03 -15.80 7.96
CA CYS A 128 -24.20 -15.81 7.08
C CYS A 128 -25.17 -16.92 7.48
N ARG A 129 -26.48 -16.67 7.36
CA ARG A 129 -27.53 -17.69 7.61
C ARG A 129 -28.58 -17.67 6.52
N ILE A 130 -29.09 -18.85 6.17
CA ILE A 130 -30.23 -18.98 5.26
C ILE A 130 -31.52 -18.81 6.06
N LEU A 131 -32.35 -17.86 5.64
CA LEU A 131 -33.70 -17.61 6.14
C LEU A 131 -34.67 -17.66 4.96
N ASP A 132 -35.63 -18.58 5.03
CA ASP A 132 -36.65 -18.77 3.99
C ASP A 132 -36.09 -18.94 2.56
N GLY A 133 -34.94 -19.62 2.44
CA GLY A 133 -34.26 -19.88 1.17
C GLY A 133 -33.36 -18.76 0.67
N VAL A 134 -33.25 -17.64 1.40
CA VAL A 134 -32.36 -16.51 1.07
C VAL A 134 -31.21 -16.44 2.08
N MET A 135 -29.97 -16.34 1.60
CA MET A 135 -28.80 -16.17 2.46
C MET A 135 -28.66 -14.70 2.87
N GLY A 136 -28.62 -14.42 4.18
CA GLY A 136 -28.46 -13.07 4.73
C GLY A 136 -27.29 -12.96 5.70
N LEU A 137 -26.65 -11.78 5.77
CA LEU A 137 -25.54 -11.50 6.69
C LEU A 137 -26.10 -11.44 8.12
N THR A 138 -25.49 -12.17 9.04
CA THR A 138 -25.86 -12.19 10.45
C THR A 138 -24.83 -11.50 11.35
N SER A 139 -23.56 -11.44 10.94
CA SER A 139 -22.50 -10.73 11.66
C SER A 139 -21.38 -10.33 10.70
N SER A 140 -20.83 -9.12 10.88
CA SER A 140 -19.67 -8.63 10.14
C SER A 140 -18.38 -8.93 10.91
N GLY A 141 -17.32 -9.32 10.21
CA GLY A 141 -15.96 -9.32 10.73
C GLY A 141 -15.52 -7.92 11.16
N VAL A 142 -14.52 -7.83 12.04
CA VAL A 142 -13.95 -6.53 12.41
C VAL A 142 -13.05 -6.07 11.26
N PRO A 143 -13.20 -4.82 10.77
CA PRO A 143 -12.36 -4.31 9.69
C PRO A 143 -10.87 -4.42 10.05
N GLY A 144 -10.07 -4.99 9.13
CA GLY A 144 -8.62 -5.06 9.24
C GLY A 144 -8.04 -6.05 10.27
N THR A 145 -8.82 -6.96 10.86
CA THR A 145 -8.34 -7.84 11.96
C THR A 145 -7.95 -9.27 11.58
N ASP A 146 -8.42 -9.82 10.47
CA ASP A 146 -8.15 -11.21 10.06
C ASP A 146 -7.71 -11.29 8.59
N SER A 147 -6.92 -12.34 8.26
CA SER A 147 -6.27 -12.54 6.95
C SER A 147 -7.19 -12.19 5.78
N ASN A 148 -6.87 -11.04 5.21
CA ASN A 148 -7.36 -10.42 4.00
C ASN A 148 -6.89 -11.20 2.76
#